data_AF-A0A4R8GEX1-F1
#
_entry.id   AF-A0A4R8GEX1-F1
#
_cell.length_a   1.000
_cell.length_b   1.000
_cell.length_c   1.000
_cell.angle_alpha   90.00
_cell.angle_beta   90.00
_cell.angle_gamma   90.00
#
_symmetry.space_group_name_H-M   'P 1'
#
loop_
_entity.id
_entity.type
_entity.pdbx_description
1 polymer ?
#
loop_
_entity_poly.entity_id
_entity_poly.type
_entity_poly.pdbx_seq_one_letter_code
_entity_poly.pdbx_strand_id
1 'polypeptide(L)'
;MSFDGLFTRAMTKELIDTLKGGRINKIQQPYKNEIILVVRANGRNHRLLLSAHPSYARVQLTNEAHENPSEPPMFCMLLRKHLEGYILEDVHQIGLDRIIVFEVKGRNEIGDTSYKQLIVEIMGRHSNITLVDKSRNIILDSVKHVSYAVNSHRAILPGQEYILPPSQDKMNPFEADKDDLLRKIDFNSGRVDKQLVASFAGISPLFAKEVIHQAGLINRTTVPNAFQHLIDSLKEHSIRPAITAGEQKESFYLLPLQHIKGGSREFNSLSEMLDRFYFGKAERDRVKQQSNDLERFIVNEKEKNEKKIEKLKRTLHEAENADKHQLYGELITANIYAIQKGMKEAEVINYYDENGGAVTIQLDPQKTPSENAQKYFTRYQKAKNAVIAVKEQIKKAEEEASYFDSLLQQVETASTRDIAEIREELVEGGYIRERQKRGSKKQQNLKPVLDRYTSTDGTEILVGKNNKQNDYLTNKLAARDEIWLHTKDIPGSHVVIRSKEPAENTILEAASLAAYFSKARNSSSVPVDFTQVRHVKKPSGAKPGFVIYDHQQTVYVTPDEETVLSLKQSL
;
A
#
# COMPACT_ATOMS: atom_id res chain seq x y z
N MET A 1 -10.54 6.65 -18.14
CA MET A 1 -10.34 5.25 -17.70
C MET A 1 -10.13 4.43 -18.94
N SER A 2 -9.17 3.50 -18.93
CA SER A 2 -8.87 2.64 -20.07
C SER A 2 -9.92 1.53 -20.28
N PHE A 3 -10.61 1.14 -19.22
CA PHE A 3 -11.74 0.21 -19.29
C PHE A 3 -13.01 0.97 -19.72
N ASP A 4 -13.20 1.11 -21.03
CA ASP A 4 -14.34 1.79 -21.64
C ASP A 4 -15.36 0.80 -22.23
N GLY A 5 -16.37 1.32 -22.95
CA GLY A 5 -17.44 0.50 -23.50
C GLY A 5 -16.94 -0.44 -24.60
N LEU A 6 -15.98 0.02 -25.41
CA LEU A 6 -15.32 -0.80 -26.43
C LEU A 6 -14.52 -1.93 -25.77
N PHE A 7 -13.79 -1.61 -24.70
CA PHE A 7 -13.06 -2.61 -23.91
C PHE A 7 -13.99 -3.64 -23.27
N THR A 8 -15.12 -3.17 -22.73
CA THR A 8 -16.16 -4.02 -22.13
C THR A 8 -16.72 -5.01 -23.15
N ARG A 9 -16.94 -4.58 -24.40
CA ARG A 9 -17.41 -5.44 -25.49
C ARG A 9 -16.42 -6.56 -25.80
N ALA A 10 -15.14 -6.21 -25.95
CA ALA A 10 -14.08 -7.18 -26.23
C ALA A 10 -13.90 -8.17 -25.07
N MET A 11 -13.92 -7.68 -23.83
CA MET A 11 -13.86 -8.52 -22.62
C MET A 11 -15.06 -9.46 -22.53
N THR A 12 -16.27 -8.98 -22.83
CA THR A 12 -17.48 -9.80 -22.83
C THR A 12 -17.35 -10.96 -23.82
N LYS A 13 -16.80 -10.72 -25.01
CA LYS A 13 -16.53 -11.79 -25.98
C LYS A 13 -15.53 -12.83 -25.45
N GLU A 14 -14.39 -12.38 -24.91
CA GLU A 14 -13.38 -13.29 -24.32
C GLU A 14 -14.00 -14.18 -23.21
N LEU A 15 -14.88 -13.60 -22.39
CA LEU A 15 -15.61 -14.32 -21.35
C LEU A 15 -16.62 -15.31 -21.92
N ILE A 16 -17.39 -14.95 -22.95
CA ILE A 16 -18.35 -15.85 -23.60
C ILE A 16 -17.61 -17.07 -24.17
N ASP A 17 -16.55 -16.82 -24.95
CA ASP A 17 -15.81 -17.88 -25.65
C ASP A 17 -15.21 -18.90 -24.67
N THR A 18 -14.91 -18.46 -23.44
CA THR A 18 -14.29 -19.30 -22.41
C THR A 18 -15.29 -19.91 -21.41
N LEU A 19 -16.30 -19.16 -20.97
CA LEU A 19 -17.12 -19.50 -19.79
C LEU A 19 -18.55 -19.94 -20.13
N LYS A 20 -19.06 -19.72 -21.35
CA LYS A 20 -20.44 -20.03 -21.69
C LYS A 20 -20.77 -21.50 -21.46
N GLY A 21 -21.89 -21.77 -20.79
CA GLY A 21 -22.30 -23.12 -20.38
C GLY A 21 -21.52 -23.69 -19.19
N GLY A 22 -20.57 -22.93 -18.62
CA GLY A 22 -19.78 -23.34 -17.47
C GLY A 22 -20.60 -23.39 -16.17
N ARG A 23 -20.21 -24.27 -15.25
CA ARG A 23 -20.81 -24.35 -13.90
C ARG A 23 -20.00 -23.55 -12.89
N ILE A 24 -20.65 -22.71 -12.10
CA ILE A 24 -20.01 -21.99 -10.98
C ILE A 24 -19.80 -22.98 -9.84
N ASN A 25 -18.54 -23.33 -9.57
CA ASN A 25 -18.20 -24.33 -8.55
C ASN A 25 -17.92 -23.73 -7.18
N LYS A 26 -17.31 -22.55 -7.15
CA LYS A 26 -16.89 -21.92 -5.89
C LYS A 26 -16.96 -20.41 -6.02
N ILE A 27 -17.38 -19.75 -4.93
CA ILE A 27 -17.45 -18.30 -4.86
C ILE A 27 -16.63 -17.84 -3.67
N GLN A 28 -15.77 -16.86 -3.94
CA GLN A 28 -14.79 -16.32 -3.01
C GLN A 28 -14.84 -14.80 -3.05
N GLN A 29 -14.64 -14.16 -1.91
CA GLN A 29 -14.55 -12.70 -1.80
C GLN A 29 -13.29 -12.40 -0.99
N PRO A 30 -12.10 -12.42 -1.62
CA PRO A 30 -10.83 -12.19 -0.91
C PRO A 30 -10.78 -10.79 -0.30
N TYR A 31 -11.37 -9.80 -0.98
CA TYR A 31 -11.36 -8.41 -0.56
C TYR A 31 -12.77 -7.81 -0.60
N LYS A 32 -12.95 -6.69 0.11
CA LYS A 32 -14.26 -6.03 0.28
C LYS A 32 -15.02 -5.79 -1.03
N ASN A 33 -14.31 -5.39 -2.09
CA ASN A 33 -14.92 -5.05 -3.38
C ASN A 33 -14.57 -6.03 -4.51
N GLU A 34 -13.98 -7.19 -4.21
CA GLU A 34 -13.49 -8.12 -5.23
C GLU A 34 -14.04 -9.51 -4.99
N ILE A 35 -14.58 -10.12 -6.06
CA ILE A 35 -15.23 -11.42 -6.02
C ILE A 35 -14.59 -12.29 -7.07
N ILE A 36 -14.34 -13.54 -6.69
CA ILE A 36 -13.80 -14.56 -7.56
C ILE A 36 -14.83 -15.66 -7.71
N LEU A 37 -15.23 -15.89 -8.95
CA LEU A 37 -16.06 -17.03 -9.34
C LEU A 37 -15.14 -18.09 -9.96
N VAL A 38 -15.10 -19.28 -9.39
CA VAL A 38 -14.42 -20.42 -10.00
C VAL A 38 -15.44 -21.15 -10.87
N VAL A 39 -15.33 -20.96 -12.18
CA VAL A 39 -16.25 -21.52 -13.17
C VAL A 39 -15.57 -22.68 -13.88
N ARG A 40 -16.18 -23.86 -13.85
CA ARG A 40 -15.74 -25.02 -14.62
C ARG A 40 -16.40 -25.00 -15.98
N ALA A 41 -15.61 -24.75 -17.02
CA ALA A 41 -16.02 -24.72 -18.41
C ALA A 41 -15.00 -25.49 -19.25
N ASN A 42 -15.43 -26.16 -20.33
CA ASN A 42 -14.54 -26.86 -21.25
C ASN A 42 -13.51 -27.81 -20.57
N GLY A 43 -13.93 -28.47 -19.48
CA GLY A 43 -13.08 -29.41 -18.72
C GLY A 43 -12.04 -28.77 -17.80
N ARG A 44 -11.90 -27.44 -17.78
CA ARG A 44 -10.94 -26.70 -16.95
C ARG A 44 -11.66 -25.79 -15.94
N ASN A 45 -10.96 -25.44 -14.86
CA ASN A 45 -11.45 -24.47 -13.89
C ASN A 45 -10.84 -23.10 -14.22
N HIS A 46 -11.70 -22.13 -14.50
CA HIS A 46 -11.33 -20.75 -14.76
C HIS A 46 -11.69 -19.89 -13.54
N ARG A 47 -10.81 -18.95 -13.16
CA ARG A 47 -11.09 -17.98 -12.09
C ARG A 47 -11.49 -16.67 -12.75
N LEU A 48 -12.73 -16.25 -12.53
CA LEU A 48 -13.27 -14.97 -12.99
C LEU A 48 -13.24 -13.97 -11.85
N LEU A 49 -12.43 -12.92 -12.00
CA LEU A 49 -12.34 -11.80 -11.07
C LEU A 49 -13.34 -10.71 -11.45
N LEU A 50 -14.19 -10.33 -10.50
CA LEU A 50 -15.11 -9.20 -10.56
C LEU A 50 -14.69 -8.17 -9.51
N SER A 51 -14.15 -7.03 -9.95
CA SER A 51 -13.67 -5.97 -9.06
C SER A 51 -14.53 -4.72 -9.21
N ALA A 52 -15.15 -4.28 -8.11
CA ALA A 52 -15.87 -3.01 -7.98
C ALA A 52 -15.02 -1.94 -7.26
N HIS A 53 -13.69 -2.06 -7.30
CA HIS A 53 -12.81 -1.13 -6.61
C HIS A 53 -12.85 0.29 -7.22
N PRO A 54 -12.86 1.38 -6.42
CA PRO A 54 -12.94 2.74 -6.93
C PRO A 54 -11.90 3.15 -7.99
N SER A 55 -10.68 2.60 -7.89
CA SER A 55 -9.55 2.97 -8.76
C SER A 55 -9.23 1.95 -9.85
N TYR A 56 -9.58 0.67 -9.64
CA TYR A 56 -9.16 -0.44 -10.51
C TYR A 56 -10.29 -1.45 -10.77
N ALA A 57 -11.54 -0.98 -10.75
CA ALA A 57 -12.69 -1.79 -11.13
C ALA A 57 -12.48 -2.40 -12.51
N ARG A 58 -12.66 -3.72 -12.59
CA ARG A 58 -12.42 -4.52 -13.79
C ARG A 58 -13.11 -5.86 -13.68
N VAL A 59 -13.23 -6.51 -14.83
CA VAL A 59 -13.67 -7.89 -14.98
C VAL A 59 -12.65 -8.58 -15.88
N GLN A 60 -12.18 -9.76 -15.47
CA GLN A 60 -11.20 -10.54 -16.22
C GLN A 60 -11.15 -12.00 -15.75
N LEU A 61 -10.59 -12.89 -16.56
CA LEU A 61 -10.04 -14.14 -16.05
C LEU A 61 -8.69 -13.84 -15.39
N THR A 62 -8.34 -14.59 -14.36
CA THR A 62 -7.06 -14.42 -13.68
C THR A 62 -6.44 -15.76 -13.34
N ASN A 63 -5.12 -15.85 -13.44
CA ASN A 63 -4.36 -16.99 -12.95
C ASN A 63 -3.81 -16.75 -11.54
N GLU A 64 -3.96 -15.54 -10.99
CA GLU A 64 -3.46 -15.21 -9.66
C GLU A 64 -4.15 -16.03 -8.57
N ALA A 65 -3.35 -16.44 -7.59
CA ALA A 65 -3.84 -17.01 -6.35
C ALA A 65 -4.16 -15.88 -5.38
N HIS A 66 -5.42 -15.79 -4.96
CA HIS A 66 -5.85 -14.87 -3.92
C HIS A 66 -6.13 -15.62 -2.63
N GLU A 67 -5.64 -15.05 -1.54
CA GLU A 67 -5.89 -15.58 -0.22
C GLU A 67 -7.28 -15.19 0.25
N ASN A 68 -7.98 -16.15 0.84
CA ASN A 68 -9.35 -15.94 1.27
C ASN A 68 -9.38 -15.55 2.74
N PRO A 69 -10.27 -14.64 3.14
CA PRO A 69 -10.51 -14.37 4.55
C PRO A 69 -11.01 -15.63 5.25
N SER A 70 -10.66 -15.77 6.54
CA SER A 70 -11.11 -16.90 7.37
C SER A 70 -12.63 -16.95 7.49
N GLU A 71 -13.29 -15.79 7.50
CA GLU A 71 -14.75 -15.67 7.53
C GLU A 71 -15.25 -15.00 6.23
N PRO A 72 -16.10 -15.67 5.44
CA PRO A 72 -16.65 -15.10 4.22
C PRO A 72 -17.65 -13.97 4.56
N PRO A 73 -17.58 -12.81 3.87
CA PRO A 73 -18.57 -11.74 4.05
C PRO A 73 -20.00 -12.18 3.69
N MET A 74 -21.00 -11.46 4.22
CA MET A 74 -22.42 -11.77 4.00
C MET A 74 -22.79 -11.82 2.51
N PHE A 75 -22.28 -10.89 1.70
CA PHE A 75 -22.53 -10.89 0.26
C PHE A 75 -21.98 -12.14 -0.43
N CYS A 76 -20.77 -12.58 -0.06
CA CYS A 76 -20.19 -13.84 -0.54
C CYS A 76 -21.07 -15.04 -0.19
N MET A 77 -21.59 -15.11 1.04
CA MET A 77 -22.49 -16.17 1.48
C MET A 77 -23.82 -16.16 0.72
N LEU A 78 -24.36 -14.98 0.43
CA LEU A 78 -25.57 -14.83 -0.37
C LEU A 78 -25.35 -15.28 -1.82
N LEU A 79 -24.21 -14.91 -2.43
CA LEU A 79 -23.85 -15.40 -3.75
C LEU A 79 -23.70 -16.93 -3.76
N ARG A 80 -23.07 -17.53 -2.74
CA ARG A 80 -22.98 -19.00 -2.62
C ARG A 80 -24.37 -19.64 -2.61
N LYS A 81 -25.26 -19.10 -1.79
CA LYS A 81 -26.65 -19.58 -1.70
C LYS A 81 -27.38 -19.56 -3.06
N HIS A 82 -27.16 -18.52 -3.87
CA HIS A 82 -27.95 -18.29 -5.08
C HIS A 82 -27.26 -18.64 -6.40
N LEU A 83 -25.94 -18.83 -6.43
CA LEU A 83 -25.16 -19.03 -7.64
C LEU A 83 -24.26 -20.27 -7.61
N GLU A 84 -23.96 -20.84 -6.44
CA GLU A 84 -23.11 -22.03 -6.38
C GLU A 84 -23.83 -23.25 -6.98
N GLY A 85 -23.17 -23.92 -7.91
CA GLY A 85 -23.74 -25.02 -8.71
C GLY A 85 -24.57 -24.57 -9.93
N TYR A 86 -24.82 -23.26 -10.09
CA TYR A 86 -25.58 -22.71 -11.21
C TYR A 86 -24.73 -22.73 -12.50
N ILE A 87 -25.41 -22.78 -13.63
CA ILE A 87 -24.82 -22.76 -14.98
C ILE A 87 -24.89 -21.34 -15.52
N LEU A 88 -23.76 -20.85 -16.03
CA LEU A 88 -23.68 -19.59 -16.75
C LEU A 88 -24.24 -19.78 -18.16
N GLU A 89 -25.43 -19.24 -18.43
CA GLU A 89 -26.09 -19.35 -19.73
C GLU A 89 -25.48 -18.42 -20.76
N ASP A 90 -25.25 -17.17 -20.36
CA ASP A 90 -24.75 -16.14 -21.25
C ASP A 90 -24.08 -15.01 -20.47
N VAL A 91 -23.25 -14.24 -21.18
CA VAL A 91 -22.64 -13.01 -20.66
C VAL A 91 -22.82 -11.95 -21.74
N HIS A 92 -23.43 -10.82 -21.42
CA HIS A 92 -23.62 -9.75 -22.39
C HIS A 92 -23.41 -8.38 -21.78
N GLN A 93 -23.15 -7.40 -22.64
CA GLN A 93 -23.05 -5.99 -22.29
C GLN A 93 -24.39 -5.29 -22.53
N ILE A 94 -24.76 -4.34 -21.67
CA ILE A 94 -25.92 -3.46 -21.91
C ILE A 94 -25.47 -2.31 -22.83
N GLY A 95 -25.93 -2.33 -24.09
CA GLY A 95 -25.57 -1.32 -25.09
C GLY A 95 -24.06 -1.23 -25.30
N LEU A 96 -23.49 -0.03 -25.11
CA LEU A 96 -22.04 0.20 -25.03
C LEU A 96 -21.62 0.82 -23.71
N ASP A 97 -22.46 0.66 -22.69
CA ASP A 97 -22.11 1.07 -21.34
C ASP A 97 -21.19 0.05 -20.69
N ARG A 98 -20.50 0.48 -19.64
CA ARG A 98 -19.56 -0.36 -18.89
C ARG A 98 -20.31 -1.24 -17.89
N ILE A 99 -21.31 -1.97 -18.37
CA ILE A 99 -22.20 -2.83 -17.60
C ILE A 99 -22.19 -4.22 -18.24
N ILE A 100 -21.75 -5.21 -17.48
CA ILE A 100 -21.71 -6.62 -17.88
C ILE A 100 -22.77 -7.38 -17.08
N VAL A 101 -23.62 -8.14 -17.77
CA VAL A 101 -24.66 -8.98 -17.19
C VAL A 101 -24.28 -10.43 -17.41
N PHE A 102 -24.16 -11.18 -16.31
CA PHE A 102 -24.00 -12.62 -16.32
C PHE A 102 -25.37 -13.26 -16.07
N GLU A 103 -25.88 -13.99 -17.06
CA GLU A 103 -27.13 -14.73 -16.95
C GLU A 103 -26.85 -16.13 -16.41
N VAL A 104 -27.46 -16.47 -15.27
CA VAL A 104 -27.20 -17.74 -14.61
C VAL A 104 -28.51 -18.45 -14.30
N LYS A 105 -28.54 -19.75 -14.59
CA LYS A 105 -29.66 -20.64 -14.26
C LYS A 105 -29.22 -21.73 -13.29
N GLY A 106 -30.12 -22.11 -12.40
CA GLY A 106 -29.88 -23.23 -11.51
C GLY A 106 -31.18 -23.71 -10.89
N ARG A 107 -31.06 -24.56 -9.86
CA ARG A 107 -32.20 -25.04 -9.10
C ARG A 107 -32.16 -24.43 -7.70
N ASN A 108 -33.30 -23.93 -7.25
CA ASN A 108 -33.47 -23.47 -5.88
C ASN A 108 -33.54 -24.64 -4.90
N GLU A 109 -33.59 -24.36 -3.60
CA GLU A 109 -33.69 -25.34 -2.51
C GLU A 109 -34.89 -26.31 -2.65
N ILE A 110 -35.95 -25.88 -3.33
CA ILE A 110 -37.18 -26.65 -3.56
C ILE A 110 -37.09 -27.50 -4.85
N GLY A 111 -36.03 -27.34 -5.65
CA GLY A 111 -35.79 -28.07 -6.90
C GLY A 111 -36.25 -27.34 -8.17
N ASP A 112 -36.98 -26.23 -8.03
CA ASP A 112 -37.46 -25.42 -9.15
C ASP A 112 -36.33 -24.66 -9.86
N THR A 113 -36.47 -24.51 -11.18
CA THR A 113 -35.54 -23.72 -11.99
C THR A 113 -35.63 -22.24 -11.64
N SER A 114 -34.49 -21.62 -11.33
CA SER A 114 -34.38 -20.19 -11.04
C SER A 114 -33.36 -19.52 -11.95
N TYR A 115 -33.74 -18.33 -12.40
CA TYR A 115 -32.90 -17.46 -13.22
C TYR A 115 -32.47 -16.25 -12.40
N LYS A 116 -31.15 -16.03 -12.32
CA LYS A 116 -30.57 -14.84 -11.69
C LYS A 116 -29.72 -14.08 -12.70
N GLN A 117 -29.50 -12.81 -12.43
CA GLN A 117 -28.58 -11.96 -13.17
C GLN A 117 -27.57 -11.39 -12.19
N LEU A 118 -26.29 -11.60 -12.46
CA LEU A 118 -25.20 -10.94 -11.75
C LEU A 118 -24.72 -9.79 -12.62
N ILE A 119 -24.95 -8.56 -12.16
CA ILE A 119 -24.70 -7.34 -12.93
C ILE A 119 -23.49 -6.63 -12.34
N VAL A 120 -22.51 -6.35 -13.20
CA VAL A 120 -21.26 -5.69 -12.84
C VAL A 120 -21.16 -4.36 -13.56
N GLU A 121 -21.14 -3.28 -12.79
CA GLU A 121 -21.07 -1.91 -13.29
C GLU A 121 -19.67 -1.35 -13.02
N ILE A 122 -18.94 -0.97 -14.06
CA ILE A 122 -17.57 -0.46 -13.98
C ILE A 122 -17.60 1.07 -14.21
N MET A 123 -17.84 1.81 -13.12
CA MET A 123 -17.98 3.27 -13.12
C MET A 123 -16.97 3.98 -12.22
N GLY A 124 -15.77 3.40 -12.05
CA GLY A 124 -14.75 3.91 -11.13
C GLY A 124 -15.26 3.89 -9.68
N ARG A 125 -15.38 5.06 -9.03
CA ARG A 125 -15.85 5.16 -7.63
C ARG A 125 -17.26 4.62 -7.43
N HIS A 126 -18.12 4.74 -8.44
CA HIS A 126 -19.50 4.27 -8.42
C HIS A 126 -19.66 2.82 -8.90
N SER A 127 -18.56 2.09 -9.14
CA SER A 127 -18.64 0.69 -9.57
C SER A 127 -19.33 -0.16 -8.52
N ASN A 128 -20.13 -1.12 -8.97
CA ASN A 128 -20.89 -2.02 -8.10
C ASN A 128 -21.04 -3.41 -8.73
N ILE A 129 -21.31 -4.40 -7.88
CA ILE A 129 -21.69 -5.75 -8.29
C ILE A 129 -23.00 -6.05 -7.58
N THR A 130 -24.04 -6.34 -8.36
CA THR A 130 -25.41 -6.48 -7.88
C THR A 130 -25.98 -7.81 -8.35
N LEU A 131 -26.56 -8.58 -7.43
CA LEU A 131 -27.29 -9.80 -7.77
C LEU A 131 -28.79 -9.46 -7.87
N VAL A 132 -29.41 -9.84 -8.98
CA VAL A 132 -30.81 -9.57 -9.29
C VAL A 132 -31.54 -10.88 -9.58
N ASP A 133 -32.77 -10.98 -9.09
CA ASP A 133 -33.71 -12.01 -9.52
C ASP A 133 -34.30 -11.64 -10.88
N LYS A 134 -33.98 -12.41 -11.93
CA LYS A 134 -34.42 -12.11 -13.31
C LYS A 134 -35.94 -12.14 -13.45
N SER A 135 -36.63 -12.99 -12.68
CA SER A 135 -38.08 -13.16 -12.80
C SER A 135 -38.88 -11.98 -12.24
N ARG A 136 -38.35 -11.34 -11.19
CA ARG A 136 -39.02 -10.24 -10.49
C ARG A 136 -38.37 -8.88 -10.73
N ASN A 137 -37.20 -8.85 -11.38
CA ASN A 137 -36.34 -7.68 -11.48
C ASN A 137 -35.99 -7.06 -10.11
N ILE A 138 -35.88 -7.88 -9.06
CA ILE A 138 -35.61 -7.43 -7.69
C ILE A 138 -34.14 -7.67 -7.32
N ILE A 139 -33.50 -6.67 -6.75
CA ILE A 139 -32.15 -6.76 -6.17
C ILE A 139 -32.20 -7.71 -4.97
N LEU A 140 -31.46 -8.81 -5.06
CA LEU A 140 -31.24 -9.70 -3.91
C LEU A 140 -30.26 -9.08 -2.94
N ASP A 141 -29.10 -8.64 -3.44
CA ASP A 141 -28.10 -7.89 -2.67
C ASP A 141 -27.06 -7.24 -3.60
N SER A 142 -26.16 -6.41 -3.06
CA SER A 142 -25.03 -5.82 -3.78
C SER A 142 -23.79 -5.67 -2.90
N VAL A 143 -22.62 -5.53 -3.53
CA VAL A 143 -21.35 -5.27 -2.82
C VAL A 143 -21.36 -3.92 -2.11
N LYS A 144 -21.99 -2.91 -2.73
CA LYS A 144 -22.13 -1.57 -2.16
C LYS A 144 -23.60 -1.17 -2.10
N HIS A 145 -24.10 -1.00 -0.89
CA HIS A 145 -25.43 -0.46 -0.65
C HIS A 145 -25.45 1.05 -0.91
N VAL A 146 -26.37 1.49 -1.77
CA VAL A 146 -26.54 2.90 -2.11
C VAL A 146 -28.00 3.29 -1.88
N SER A 147 -28.24 4.14 -0.88
CA SER A 147 -29.59 4.67 -0.61
C SER A 147 -29.93 5.85 -1.52
N TYR A 148 -31.22 6.18 -1.63
CA TYR A 148 -31.70 7.38 -2.33
C TYR A 148 -31.08 8.70 -1.85
N ALA A 149 -30.62 8.77 -0.59
CA ALA A 149 -29.90 9.93 -0.06
C ALA A 149 -28.53 10.18 -0.73
N VAL A 150 -27.90 9.12 -1.26
CA VAL A 150 -26.58 9.18 -1.91
C VAL A 150 -26.73 9.24 -3.43
N ASN A 151 -27.75 8.58 -3.98
CA ASN A 151 -28.07 8.61 -5.40
C ASN A 151 -29.56 8.85 -5.58
N SER A 152 -29.92 10.05 -6.05
CA SER A 152 -31.32 10.43 -6.24
C SER A 152 -32.02 9.66 -7.35
N HIS A 153 -31.29 9.13 -8.33
CA HIS A 153 -31.86 8.44 -9.48
C HIS A 153 -32.28 7.00 -9.16
N ARG A 154 -31.48 6.28 -8.35
CA ARG A 154 -31.76 4.89 -7.99
C ARG A 154 -31.15 4.49 -6.66
N ALA A 155 -31.85 3.63 -5.92
CA ALA A 155 -31.30 2.92 -4.77
C ALA A 155 -30.82 1.52 -5.18
N ILE A 156 -29.68 1.10 -4.65
CA ILE A 156 -29.15 -0.26 -4.78
C ILE A 156 -29.18 -0.86 -3.38
N LEU A 157 -30.35 -1.43 -3.03
CA LEU A 157 -30.61 -2.07 -1.74
C LEU A 157 -31.37 -3.38 -1.94
N PRO A 158 -31.18 -4.39 -1.07
CA PRO A 158 -31.97 -5.61 -1.08
C PRO A 158 -33.48 -5.33 -1.09
N GLY A 159 -34.22 -6.05 -1.93
CA GLY A 159 -35.68 -5.96 -2.05
C GLY A 159 -36.19 -4.83 -2.94
N GLN A 160 -35.32 -3.93 -3.43
CA GLN A 160 -35.69 -2.88 -4.38
C GLN A 160 -35.65 -3.39 -5.82
N GLU A 161 -36.41 -2.75 -6.71
CA GLU A 161 -36.33 -3.02 -8.14
C GLU A 161 -34.98 -2.55 -8.71
N TYR A 162 -34.40 -3.34 -9.61
CA TYR A 162 -33.16 -2.96 -10.28
C TYR A 162 -33.45 -2.00 -11.44
N ILE A 163 -32.87 -0.79 -11.35
CA ILE A 163 -32.95 0.24 -12.38
C ILE A 163 -31.55 0.49 -12.94
N LEU A 164 -31.43 0.54 -14.26
CA LEU A 164 -30.18 0.85 -14.94
C LEU A 164 -29.68 2.28 -14.61
N PRO A 165 -28.37 2.54 -14.77
CA PRO A 165 -27.86 3.91 -14.73
C PRO A 165 -28.54 4.79 -15.79
N PRO A 166 -28.58 6.11 -15.59
CA PRO A 166 -29.17 7.03 -16.56
C PRO A 166 -28.46 6.91 -17.93
N SER A 167 -29.24 6.81 -19.00
CA SER A 167 -28.75 6.85 -20.38
C SER A 167 -27.97 8.14 -20.64
N GLN A 168 -26.92 8.06 -21.46
CA GLN A 168 -26.16 9.24 -21.90
C GLN A 168 -26.64 9.78 -23.25
N ASP A 169 -27.64 9.16 -23.89
CA ASP A 169 -28.20 9.53 -25.20
C ASP A 169 -27.13 9.75 -26.29
N LYS A 170 -26.12 8.88 -26.28
CA LYS A 170 -25.01 8.89 -27.24
C LYS A 170 -25.23 7.88 -28.36
N MET A 171 -24.62 8.17 -29.51
CA MET A 171 -24.72 7.30 -30.69
C MET A 171 -23.82 6.07 -30.56
N ASN A 172 -24.28 4.93 -31.07
CA ASN A 172 -23.47 3.71 -31.12
C ASN A 172 -22.39 3.86 -32.23
N PRO A 173 -21.08 3.88 -31.90
CA PRO A 173 -20.01 3.97 -32.89
C PRO A 173 -19.98 2.82 -33.90
N PHE A 174 -20.53 1.64 -33.59
CA PHE A 174 -20.54 0.51 -34.52
C PHE A 174 -21.61 0.63 -35.61
N GLU A 175 -22.66 1.41 -35.36
CA GLU A 175 -23.77 1.67 -36.29
C GLU A 175 -23.61 2.99 -37.04
N ALA A 176 -22.77 3.90 -36.53
CA ALA A 176 -22.52 5.20 -37.14
C ALA A 176 -21.77 5.07 -38.48
N ASP A 177 -22.16 5.91 -39.44
CA ASP A 177 -21.43 6.09 -40.69
C ASP A 177 -20.53 7.36 -40.65
N LYS A 178 -19.84 7.63 -41.75
CA LYS A 178 -18.97 8.82 -41.88
C LYS A 178 -19.78 10.11 -41.86
N ASP A 179 -21.01 10.10 -42.38
CA ASP A 179 -21.86 11.28 -42.51
C ASP A 179 -22.46 11.69 -41.15
N ASP A 180 -22.79 10.72 -40.31
CA ASP A 180 -23.21 10.91 -38.92
C ASP A 180 -22.09 11.56 -38.10
N LEU A 181 -20.85 11.13 -38.34
CA LEU A 181 -19.68 11.71 -37.70
C LEU A 181 -19.48 13.18 -38.11
N LEU A 182 -19.69 13.49 -39.40
CA LEU A 182 -19.65 14.85 -39.93
C LEU A 182 -20.77 15.76 -39.41
N ARG A 183 -21.95 15.19 -39.12
CA ARG A 183 -23.09 15.92 -38.54
C ARG A 183 -22.90 16.20 -37.05
N LYS A 184 -22.27 15.29 -36.32
CA LYS A 184 -22.12 15.36 -34.87
C LYS A 184 -20.86 16.09 -34.40
N ILE A 185 -19.85 16.24 -35.25
CA ILE A 185 -18.58 16.87 -34.91
C ILE A 185 -18.47 18.23 -35.59
N ASP A 186 -18.21 19.25 -34.79
CA ASP A 186 -17.84 20.56 -35.27
C ASP A 186 -16.32 20.72 -35.29
N PHE A 187 -15.74 20.59 -36.48
CA PHE A 187 -14.29 20.72 -36.67
C PHE A 187 -13.77 22.14 -36.43
N ASN A 188 -14.63 23.16 -36.41
CA ASN A 188 -14.22 24.56 -36.24
C ASN A 188 -14.06 24.96 -34.77
N SER A 189 -14.81 24.33 -33.85
CA SER A 189 -14.71 24.61 -32.41
C SER A 189 -13.49 23.97 -31.72
N GLY A 190 -12.72 23.15 -32.44
CA GLY A 190 -11.55 22.46 -31.91
C GLY A 190 -11.89 21.41 -30.85
N ARG A 191 -10.86 20.81 -30.21
CA ARG A 191 -11.03 19.73 -29.20
C ARG A 191 -11.88 18.56 -29.70
N VAL A 192 -11.60 18.10 -30.91
CA VAL A 192 -12.31 17.01 -31.58
C VAL A 192 -12.30 15.72 -30.75
N ASP A 193 -11.26 15.48 -29.95
CA ASP A 193 -11.16 14.34 -29.04
C ASP A 193 -12.28 14.34 -28.00
N LYS A 194 -12.57 15.49 -27.40
CA LYS A 194 -13.65 15.64 -26.43
C LYS A 194 -15.02 15.55 -27.07
N GLN A 195 -15.16 16.05 -28.30
CA GLN A 195 -16.39 15.93 -29.07
C GLN A 195 -16.70 14.46 -29.39
N LEU A 196 -15.70 13.67 -29.80
CA LEU A 196 -15.85 12.23 -30.02
C LEU A 196 -16.37 11.51 -28.76
N VAL A 197 -15.79 11.82 -27.59
CA VAL A 197 -16.23 11.24 -26.30
C VAL A 197 -17.65 11.68 -25.92
N ALA A 198 -18.06 12.89 -26.28
CA ALA A 198 -19.39 13.42 -26.00
C ALA A 198 -20.46 12.82 -26.93
N SER A 199 -20.14 12.62 -28.21
CA SER A 199 -21.09 12.19 -29.23
C SER A 199 -21.31 10.69 -29.29
N PHE A 200 -20.28 9.89 -28.99
CA PHE A 200 -20.31 8.44 -29.16
C PHE A 200 -20.26 7.67 -27.84
N ALA A 201 -21.09 6.63 -27.74
CA ALA A 201 -21.17 5.75 -26.58
C ALA A 201 -19.90 4.88 -26.46
N GLY A 202 -19.47 4.63 -25.22
CA GLY A 202 -18.38 3.68 -24.95
C GLY A 202 -16.96 4.14 -25.32
N ILE A 203 -16.77 5.36 -25.84
CA ILE A 203 -15.46 5.89 -26.24
C ILE A 203 -14.73 6.55 -25.07
N SER A 204 -13.49 6.11 -24.80
CA SER A 204 -12.60 6.80 -23.86
C SER A 204 -11.86 7.98 -24.49
N PRO A 205 -11.41 8.97 -23.68
CA PRO A 205 -10.47 9.99 -24.13
C PRO A 205 -9.16 9.44 -24.70
N LEU A 206 -8.79 8.21 -24.31
CA LEU A 206 -7.58 7.54 -24.76
C LEU A 206 -7.78 7.01 -26.20
N PHE A 207 -8.91 6.37 -26.48
CA PHE A 207 -9.28 6.00 -27.84
C PHE A 207 -9.45 7.21 -28.75
N ALA A 208 -10.11 8.27 -28.28
CA ALA A 208 -10.32 9.48 -29.06
C ALA A 208 -9.00 10.17 -29.48
N LYS A 209 -7.98 10.14 -28.60
CA LYS A 209 -6.64 10.63 -28.94
C LYS A 209 -5.93 9.75 -29.95
N GLU A 210 -6.11 8.43 -29.87
CA GLU A 210 -5.56 7.50 -30.87
C GLU A 210 -6.19 7.74 -32.25
N VAL A 211 -7.51 7.95 -32.32
CA VAL A 211 -8.20 8.32 -33.57
C VAL A 211 -7.59 9.58 -34.19
N ILE A 212 -7.36 10.62 -33.39
CA ILE A 212 -6.73 11.86 -33.88
C ILE A 212 -5.31 11.62 -34.36
N HIS A 213 -4.55 10.79 -33.64
CA HIS A 213 -3.18 10.48 -34.03
C HIS A 213 -3.11 9.70 -35.35
N GLN A 214 -3.97 8.69 -35.51
CA GLN A 214 -4.11 7.93 -36.77
C GLN A 214 -4.57 8.82 -37.93
N ALA A 215 -5.44 9.80 -37.67
CA ALA A 215 -5.87 10.77 -38.68
C ALA A 215 -4.72 11.70 -39.14
N GLY A 216 -3.71 11.92 -38.30
CA GLY A 216 -2.59 12.83 -38.53
C GLY A 216 -3.05 14.28 -38.55
N LEU A 217 -3.57 14.74 -39.70
CA LEU A 217 -4.17 16.06 -39.85
C LEU A 217 -5.65 16.00 -39.47
N ILE A 218 -6.12 16.91 -38.60
CA ILE A 218 -7.53 16.96 -38.20
C ILE A 218 -8.34 17.67 -39.29
N ASN A 219 -9.09 16.92 -40.09
CA ASN A 219 -10.01 17.48 -41.07
C ASN A 219 -11.26 16.61 -41.26
N ARG A 220 -12.20 17.09 -42.10
CA ARG A 220 -13.49 16.46 -42.38
C ARG A 220 -13.40 15.12 -43.11
N THR A 221 -12.23 14.71 -43.62
CA THR A 221 -12.06 13.44 -44.34
C THR A 221 -11.20 12.44 -43.56
N THR A 222 -10.09 12.89 -42.99
CA THR A 222 -9.13 12.04 -42.26
C THR A 222 -9.68 11.48 -40.96
N VAL A 223 -10.36 12.31 -40.15
CA VAL A 223 -10.89 11.86 -38.85
C VAL A 223 -12.00 10.82 -39.00
N PRO A 224 -13.03 11.02 -39.86
CA PRO A 224 -14.01 9.96 -40.11
C PRO A 224 -13.40 8.69 -40.70
N ASN A 225 -12.40 8.79 -41.58
CA ASN A 225 -11.72 7.62 -42.13
C ASN A 225 -10.95 6.84 -41.06
N ALA A 226 -10.15 7.53 -40.24
CA ALA A 226 -9.38 6.91 -39.16
C ALA A 226 -10.30 6.30 -38.09
N PHE A 227 -11.38 6.99 -37.74
CA PHE A 227 -12.39 6.49 -36.81
C PHE A 227 -13.04 5.21 -37.34
N GLN A 228 -13.53 5.23 -38.58
CA GLN A 228 -14.18 4.09 -39.21
C GLN A 228 -13.23 2.90 -39.29
N HIS A 229 -11.98 3.12 -39.72
CA HIS A 229 -10.96 2.08 -39.82
C HIS A 229 -10.69 1.39 -38.46
N LEU A 230 -10.56 2.18 -37.39
CA LEU A 230 -10.37 1.63 -36.04
C LEU A 230 -11.60 0.87 -35.54
N ILE A 231 -12.80 1.40 -35.77
CA ILE A 231 -14.05 0.73 -35.38
C ILE A 231 -14.26 -0.57 -36.16
N ASP A 232 -13.99 -0.58 -37.46
CA ASP A 232 -14.15 -1.77 -38.30
C ASP A 232 -13.11 -2.84 -37.93
N SER A 233 -11.87 -2.44 -37.61
CA SER A 233 -10.88 -3.36 -37.04
C SER A 233 -11.40 -4.03 -35.74
N LEU A 234 -12.06 -3.26 -34.88
CA LEU A 234 -12.69 -3.80 -33.66
C LEU A 234 -13.91 -4.69 -33.96
N LYS A 235 -14.68 -4.42 -35.03
CA LYS A 235 -15.80 -5.30 -35.48
C LYS A 235 -15.29 -6.64 -35.98
N GLU A 236 -14.16 -6.64 -36.69
CA GLU A 236 -13.50 -7.85 -37.20
C GLU A 236 -12.78 -8.64 -36.10
N HIS A 237 -12.79 -8.14 -34.86
CA HIS A 237 -12.15 -8.76 -33.69
C HIS A 237 -10.64 -8.94 -33.83
N SER A 238 -9.98 -8.11 -34.63
CA SER A 238 -8.52 -8.08 -34.75
C SER A 238 -7.89 -7.26 -33.62
N ILE A 239 -8.14 -7.68 -32.37
CA ILE A 239 -7.57 -7.04 -31.18
C ILE A 239 -6.11 -7.45 -30.97
N ARG A 240 -5.30 -6.49 -30.52
CA ARG A 240 -3.91 -6.68 -30.12
C ARG A 240 -3.73 -6.07 -28.73
N PRO A 241 -4.11 -6.79 -27.67
CA PRO A 241 -4.01 -6.30 -26.29
C PRO A 241 -2.59 -5.84 -25.99
N ALA A 242 -2.42 -4.60 -25.55
CA ALA A 242 -1.09 -4.05 -25.30
C ALA A 242 -1.05 -3.12 -24.09
N ILE A 243 0.09 -3.16 -23.39
CA ILE A 243 0.48 -2.16 -22.39
C ILE A 243 1.51 -1.23 -23.03
N THR A 244 1.21 0.06 -23.04
CA THR A 244 2.10 1.11 -23.53
C THR A 244 2.65 1.91 -22.35
N ALA A 245 3.97 1.91 -22.19
CA ALA A 245 4.65 2.68 -21.16
C ALA A 245 4.76 4.15 -21.60
N GLY A 246 4.06 5.07 -20.94
CA GLY A 246 4.25 6.50 -21.14
C GLY A 246 5.29 7.09 -20.18
N GLU A 247 5.73 8.32 -20.41
CA GLU A 247 6.76 9.01 -19.60
C GLU A 247 6.48 9.06 -18.09
N GLN A 248 5.20 9.07 -17.68
CA GLN A 248 4.79 9.15 -16.28
C GLN A 248 3.89 8.00 -15.82
N LYS A 249 3.17 7.35 -16.75
CA LYS A 249 2.15 6.32 -16.43
C LYS A 249 2.04 5.32 -17.56
N GLU A 250 1.95 4.05 -17.18
CA GLU A 250 1.55 2.97 -18.06
C GLU A 250 0.04 3.04 -18.36
N SER A 251 -0.33 2.73 -19.59
CA SER A 251 -1.71 2.60 -20.04
C SER A 251 -1.88 1.27 -20.77
N PHE A 252 -3.01 0.60 -20.56
CA PHE A 252 -3.40 -0.59 -21.32
C PHE A 252 -4.56 -0.25 -22.25
N TYR A 253 -4.65 -0.94 -23.40
CA TYR A 253 -5.80 -0.84 -24.29
C TYR A 253 -5.94 -2.07 -25.21
N LEU A 254 -7.00 -2.09 -26.03
CA LEU A 254 -7.32 -3.16 -27.00
C LEU A 254 -6.34 -3.24 -28.18
N LEU A 255 -5.58 -2.17 -28.40
CA LEU A 255 -4.65 -1.97 -29.50
C LEU A 255 -3.43 -1.20 -28.98
N PRO A 256 -2.24 -1.37 -29.58
CA PRO A 256 -1.07 -0.55 -29.28
C PRO A 256 -1.38 0.94 -29.52
N LEU A 257 -1.11 1.77 -28.51
CA LEU A 257 -1.38 3.21 -28.58
C LEU A 257 -0.20 3.93 -29.21
N GLN A 258 -0.33 4.33 -30.47
CA GLN A 258 0.76 4.96 -31.21
C GLN A 258 0.97 6.42 -30.78
N HIS A 259 -0.08 7.07 -30.26
CA HIS A 259 0.03 8.44 -29.76
C HIS A 259 0.88 8.59 -28.49
N ILE A 260 1.13 7.50 -27.76
CA ILE A 260 1.98 7.50 -26.56
C ILE A 260 3.40 7.10 -26.97
N LYS A 261 4.35 8.03 -26.82
CA LYS A 261 5.76 7.77 -27.11
C LYS A 261 6.35 6.89 -26.02
N GLY A 262 6.45 5.59 -26.28
CA GLY A 262 7.15 4.64 -25.42
C GLY A 262 7.01 3.19 -25.89
N GLY A 263 7.66 2.28 -25.17
CA GLY A 263 7.62 0.85 -25.50
C GLY A 263 6.21 0.27 -25.33
N SER A 264 5.77 -0.51 -26.32
CA SER A 264 4.52 -1.27 -26.26
C SER A 264 4.83 -2.74 -26.11
N ARG A 265 4.18 -3.40 -25.15
CA ARG A 265 4.24 -4.85 -24.95
C ARG A 265 2.89 -5.45 -25.26
N GLU A 266 2.85 -6.35 -26.23
CA GLU A 266 1.64 -7.07 -26.65
C GLU A 266 1.42 -8.35 -25.81
N PHE A 267 0.17 -8.77 -25.70
CA PHE A 267 -0.28 -9.93 -24.94
C PHE A 267 -1.28 -10.77 -25.74
N ASN A 268 -1.44 -12.04 -25.38
CA ASN A 268 -2.30 -12.97 -26.12
C ASN A 268 -3.80 -12.78 -25.80
N SER A 269 -4.11 -12.28 -24.60
CA SER A 269 -5.48 -12.07 -24.13
C SER A 269 -5.61 -10.78 -23.31
N LEU A 270 -6.84 -10.26 -23.19
CA LEU A 270 -7.10 -9.11 -22.33
C LEU A 270 -6.88 -9.49 -20.86
N SER A 271 -7.25 -10.70 -20.48
CA SER A 271 -7.04 -11.22 -19.12
C SER A 271 -5.56 -11.26 -18.71
N GLU A 272 -4.68 -11.79 -19.57
CA GLU A 272 -3.23 -11.83 -19.30
C GLU A 272 -2.62 -10.43 -19.20
N MET A 273 -3.05 -9.52 -20.08
CA MET A 273 -2.63 -8.13 -20.05
C MET A 273 -3.06 -7.45 -18.74
N LEU A 274 -4.29 -7.66 -18.28
CA LEU A 274 -4.81 -7.07 -17.05
C LEU A 274 -4.16 -7.65 -15.80
N ASP A 275 -3.88 -8.97 -15.78
CA ASP A 275 -3.06 -9.60 -14.73
C ASP A 275 -1.72 -8.85 -14.64
N ARG A 276 -0.98 -8.71 -15.75
CA ARG A 276 0.32 -8.03 -15.73
C ARG A 276 0.24 -6.55 -15.33
N PHE A 277 -0.77 -5.81 -15.81
CA PHE A 277 -0.92 -4.38 -15.52
C PHE A 277 -1.29 -4.10 -14.06
N TYR A 278 -2.12 -4.95 -13.45
CA TYR A 278 -2.54 -4.78 -12.06
C TYR A 278 -1.67 -5.54 -11.06
N PHE A 279 -0.82 -6.45 -11.52
CA PHE A 279 0.20 -7.11 -10.71
C PHE A 279 1.05 -6.09 -9.97
N GLY A 280 1.13 -6.22 -8.64
CA GLY A 280 1.87 -5.31 -7.77
C GLY A 280 1.24 -3.91 -7.59
N LYS A 281 0.48 -3.36 -8.56
CA LYS A 281 -0.20 -2.06 -8.40
C LYS A 281 -1.43 -2.16 -7.52
N ALA A 282 -2.25 -3.19 -7.73
CA ALA A 282 -3.42 -3.45 -6.89
C ALA A 282 -3.00 -3.79 -5.46
N GLU A 283 -1.95 -4.60 -5.28
CA GLU A 283 -1.32 -4.88 -3.98
C GLU A 283 -0.84 -3.59 -3.30
N ARG A 284 -0.01 -2.78 -3.97
CA ARG A 284 0.54 -1.54 -3.40
C ARG A 284 -0.55 -0.54 -2.98
N ASP A 285 -1.56 -0.32 -3.81
CA ASP A 285 -2.68 0.57 -3.46
C ASP A 285 -3.52 0.00 -2.30
N ARG A 286 -3.69 -1.33 -2.21
CA ARG A 286 -4.37 -2.00 -1.08
C ARG A 286 -3.59 -1.84 0.22
N VAL A 287 -2.31 -2.17 0.20
CA VAL A 287 -1.35 -1.98 1.30
C VAL A 287 -1.42 -0.53 1.76
N LYS A 288 -1.27 0.43 0.85
CA LYS A 288 -1.35 1.86 1.15
C LYS A 288 -2.67 2.26 1.81
N GLN A 289 -3.80 1.73 1.34
CA GLN A 289 -5.10 2.08 1.93
C GLN A 289 -5.28 1.52 3.34
N GLN A 290 -4.79 0.30 3.60
CA GLN A 290 -4.82 -0.36 4.91
C GLN A 290 -3.74 0.14 5.86
N SER A 291 -2.62 0.64 5.33
CA SER A 291 -1.53 1.20 6.10
C SER A 291 -1.71 2.68 6.39
N ASN A 292 -2.51 3.44 5.63
CA ASN A 292 -2.62 4.89 5.80
C ASN A 292 -2.95 5.35 7.23
N ASP A 293 -3.81 4.62 7.97
CA ASP A 293 -4.12 4.96 9.37
C ASP A 293 -2.92 4.68 10.28
N LEU A 294 -2.25 3.57 10.05
CA LEU A 294 -1.05 3.13 10.75
C LEU A 294 0.16 4.04 10.45
N GLU A 295 0.41 4.36 9.19
CA GLU A 295 1.46 5.25 8.70
C GLU A 295 1.30 6.64 9.31
N ARG A 296 0.07 7.20 9.28
CA ARG A 296 -0.23 8.47 9.96
C ARG A 296 0.04 8.41 11.45
N PHE A 297 -0.30 7.30 12.11
CA PHE A 297 -0.01 7.11 13.52
C PHE A 297 1.50 7.09 13.79
N ILE A 298 2.26 6.29 13.03
CA ILE A 298 3.72 6.16 13.15
C ILE A 298 4.41 7.51 12.92
N VAL A 299 4.03 8.24 11.86
CA VAL A 299 4.59 9.56 11.55
C VAL A 299 4.31 10.55 12.69
N ASN A 300 3.09 10.57 13.22
CA ASN A 300 2.74 11.45 14.34
C ASN A 300 3.53 11.12 15.62
N GLU A 301 3.73 9.84 15.95
CA GLU A 301 4.52 9.43 17.12
C GLU A 301 6.02 9.71 16.94
N LYS A 302 6.54 9.55 15.73
CA LYS A 302 7.91 9.96 15.37
C LYS A 302 8.10 11.47 15.57
N GLU A 303 7.22 12.30 14.99
CA GLU A 303 7.30 13.76 15.14
C GLU A 303 7.18 14.21 16.59
N LYS A 304 6.38 13.54 17.42
CA LYS A 304 6.28 13.83 18.86
C LYS A 304 7.61 13.58 19.56
N ASN A 305 8.30 12.48 19.24
CA ASN A 305 9.61 12.16 19.79
C ASN A 305 10.69 13.14 19.32
N GLU A 306 10.70 13.52 18.04
CA GLU A 306 11.61 14.52 17.50
C GLU A 306 11.43 15.89 18.20
N LYS A 307 10.18 16.36 18.33
CA LYS A 307 9.86 17.59 19.08
C LYS A 307 10.23 17.49 20.57
N LYS A 308 10.13 16.30 21.17
CA LYS A 308 10.56 16.04 22.56
C LYS A 308 12.08 16.16 22.67
N ILE A 309 12.83 15.58 21.73
CA ILE A 309 14.30 15.67 21.67
C ILE A 309 14.75 17.13 21.54
N GLU A 310 14.13 17.92 20.65
CA GLU A 310 14.46 19.35 20.49
C GLU A 310 14.28 20.13 21.80
N LYS A 311 13.15 19.93 22.48
CA LYS A 311 12.87 20.56 23.79
C LYS A 311 13.89 20.15 24.84
N LEU A 312 14.22 18.86 24.92
CA LEU A 312 15.20 18.33 25.88
C LEU A 312 16.61 18.83 25.59
N LYS A 313 17.02 18.93 24.32
CA LYS A 313 18.31 19.52 23.90
C LYS A 313 18.39 21.00 24.28
N ARG A 314 17.29 21.75 24.16
CA ARG A 314 17.22 23.13 24.65
C ARG A 314 17.39 23.21 26.17
N THR A 315 16.69 22.36 26.93
CA THR A 315 16.86 22.30 28.39
C THR A 315 18.29 21.91 28.79
N LEU A 316 18.94 21.03 28.03
CA LEU A 316 20.33 20.66 28.24
C LEU A 316 21.26 21.87 28.06
N HIS A 317 21.07 22.65 27.00
CA HIS A 317 21.85 23.87 26.75
C HIS A 317 21.59 24.97 27.80
N GLU A 318 20.35 25.11 28.27
CA GLU A 318 20.04 26.00 29.40
C GLU A 318 20.73 25.53 30.69
N ALA A 319 20.89 24.21 30.88
CA ALA A 319 21.58 23.64 32.02
C ALA A 319 23.12 23.75 31.94
N GLU A 320 23.72 23.88 30.76
CA GLU A 320 25.16 24.21 30.61
C GLU A 320 25.48 25.60 31.17
N ASN A 321 24.51 26.52 31.19
CA ASN A 321 24.67 27.81 31.86
C ASN A 321 24.61 27.73 33.40
N ALA A 322 24.34 26.55 33.99
CA ALA A 322 24.25 26.37 35.44
C ALA A 322 25.61 26.47 36.14
N ASP A 323 26.72 26.32 35.43
CA ASP A 323 28.06 26.53 35.98
C ASP A 323 28.25 27.98 36.49
N LYS A 324 27.55 28.95 35.88
CA LYS A 324 27.47 30.32 36.40
C LYS A 324 26.84 30.38 37.79
N HIS A 325 25.86 29.51 38.08
CA HIS A 325 25.25 29.46 39.41
C HIS A 325 26.19 28.87 40.46
N GLN A 326 27.03 27.90 40.09
CA GLN A 326 28.09 27.42 40.99
C GLN A 326 29.07 28.54 41.29
N LEU A 327 29.57 29.21 40.25
CA LEU A 327 30.48 30.35 40.38
C LEU A 327 29.89 31.44 41.28
N TYR A 328 28.62 31.82 41.08
CA TYR A 328 27.97 32.81 41.94
C TYR A 328 27.82 32.36 43.39
N GLY A 329 27.51 31.09 43.64
CA GLY A 329 27.49 30.53 44.99
C GLY A 329 28.84 30.60 45.69
N GLU A 330 29.92 30.27 44.98
CA GLU A 330 31.29 30.34 45.48
C GLU A 330 31.73 31.79 45.75
N LEU A 331 31.49 32.70 44.81
CA LEU A 331 31.86 34.11 44.94
C LEU A 331 31.10 34.83 46.08
N ILE A 332 29.81 34.54 46.27
CA ILE A 332 29.05 35.06 47.43
C ILE A 332 29.64 34.51 48.73
N THR A 333 29.98 33.21 48.75
CA THR A 333 30.55 32.57 49.96
C THR A 333 31.92 33.16 50.32
N ALA A 334 32.77 33.41 49.32
CA ALA A 334 34.08 34.02 49.50
C ALA A 334 34.00 35.48 49.99
N ASN A 335 32.98 36.24 49.56
CA ASN A 335 32.78 37.66 49.89
C ASN A 335 31.67 37.87 50.95
N ILE A 336 31.38 36.87 51.78
CA ILE A 336 30.26 36.91 52.74
C ILE A 336 30.33 38.12 53.70
N TYR A 337 31.54 38.59 54.02
CA TYR A 337 31.77 39.74 54.90
C TYR A 337 31.38 41.08 54.27
N ALA A 338 31.35 41.17 52.94
CA ALA A 338 31.06 42.40 52.20
C ALA A 338 29.58 42.52 51.78
N ILE A 339 28.81 41.44 51.87
CA ILE A 339 27.42 41.37 51.41
C ILE A 339 26.47 41.44 52.61
N GLN A 340 25.51 42.36 52.58
CA GLN A 340 24.52 42.54 53.64
C GLN A 340 23.11 42.14 53.20
N LYS A 341 22.27 41.78 54.18
CA LYS A 341 20.86 41.47 53.96
C LYS A 341 20.12 42.73 53.46
N GLY A 342 19.34 42.60 52.40
CA GLY A 342 18.61 43.71 51.77
C GLY A 342 19.23 44.23 50.47
N MET A 343 20.45 43.80 50.11
CA MET A 343 21.06 44.13 48.81
C MET A 343 20.36 43.41 47.67
N LYS A 344 20.16 44.10 46.54
CA LYS A 344 19.60 43.52 45.30
C LYS A 344 20.68 42.95 44.38
N GLU A 345 21.88 43.48 44.48
CA GLU A 345 23.00 43.12 43.64
C GLU A 345 24.31 43.36 44.39
N ALA A 346 25.29 42.48 44.16
CA ALA A 346 26.63 42.57 44.74
C ALA A 346 27.67 42.45 43.63
N GLU A 347 28.56 43.44 43.56
CA GLU A 347 29.71 43.43 42.67
C GLU A 347 30.88 42.79 43.41
N VAL A 348 31.35 41.64 42.91
CA VAL A 348 32.40 40.85 43.56
C VAL A 348 33.51 40.54 42.58
N ILE A 349 34.74 40.50 43.06
CA ILE A 349 35.91 40.17 42.25
C ILE A 349 35.86 38.69 41.91
N ASN A 350 35.96 38.35 40.62
CA ASN A 350 36.07 36.96 40.18
C ASN A 350 37.53 36.49 40.27
N TYR A 351 37.87 35.76 41.33
CA TYR A 351 39.22 35.23 41.55
C TYR A 351 39.63 34.11 40.57
N TYR A 352 38.71 33.63 39.74
CA TYR A 352 38.99 32.64 38.69
C TYR A 352 39.26 33.28 37.32
N ASP A 353 39.17 34.62 37.20
CA ASP A 353 39.52 35.36 35.99
C ASP A 353 40.94 35.91 36.12
N GLU A 354 41.82 35.59 35.17
CA GLU A 354 43.23 36.03 35.15
C GLU A 354 43.38 37.56 35.12
N ASN A 355 42.34 38.28 34.69
CA ASN A 355 42.31 39.75 34.66
C ASN A 355 41.65 40.40 35.89
N GLY A 356 41.17 39.62 36.87
CA GLY A 356 40.52 40.13 38.07
C GLY A 356 39.20 40.87 37.81
N GLY A 357 38.47 40.49 36.75
CA GLY A 357 37.20 41.12 36.38
C GLY A 357 36.15 41.07 37.50
N ALA A 358 35.47 42.20 37.73
CA ALA A 358 34.34 42.27 38.66
C ALA A 358 33.08 41.67 38.02
N VAL A 359 32.35 40.86 38.77
CA VAL A 359 31.10 40.21 38.34
C VAL A 359 29.95 40.68 39.22
N THR A 360 28.89 41.18 38.60
CA THR A 360 27.66 41.57 39.29
C THR A 360 26.74 40.35 39.50
N ILE A 361 26.45 40.03 40.75
CA ILE A 361 25.58 38.91 41.14
C ILE A 361 24.27 39.45 41.71
N GLN A 362 23.14 39.00 41.16
CA GLN A 362 21.81 39.34 41.66
C GLN A 362 21.52 38.61 42.98
N LEU A 363 20.97 39.30 43.97
CA LEU A 363 20.66 38.77 45.30
C LEU A 363 19.18 38.89 45.61
N ASP A 364 18.67 37.98 46.45
CA ASP A 364 17.32 38.07 46.99
C ASP A 364 17.35 38.92 48.27
N PRO A 365 16.76 40.13 48.29
CA PRO A 365 16.87 41.06 49.43
C PRO A 365 16.27 40.49 50.72
N GLN A 366 15.34 39.55 50.62
CA GLN A 366 14.68 38.93 51.77
C GLN A 366 15.56 37.87 52.45
N LYS A 367 16.60 37.39 51.76
CA LYS A 367 17.46 36.29 52.20
C LYS A 367 18.80 36.78 52.74
N THR A 368 19.40 36.02 53.64
CA THR A 368 20.77 36.27 54.10
C THR A 368 21.78 35.97 52.98
N PRO A 369 23.02 36.50 53.05
CA PRO A 369 24.07 36.17 52.07
C PRO A 369 24.32 34.66 51.96
N SER A 370 24.33 33.94 53.10
CA SER A 370 24.47 32.48 53.13
C SER A 370 23.28 31.76 52.49
N GLU A 371 22.04 32.22 52.73
CA GLU A 371 20.84 31.66 52.08
C GLU A 371 20.81 31.95 50.57
N ASN A 372 21.35 33.09 50.13
CA ASN A 372 21.52 33.41 48.71
C ASN A 372 22.55 32.49 48.05
N ALA A 373 23.71 32.28 48.67
CA ALA A 373 24.70 31.29 48.20
C ALA A 373 24.09 29.88 48.13
N GLN A 374 23.39 29.45 49.18
CA GLN A 374 22.71 28.14 49.21
C GLN A 374 21.62 28.01 48.12
N LYS A 375 20.90 29.09 47.80
CA LYS A 375 19.92 29.13 46.69
C LYS A 375 20.61 28.87 45.36
N TYR A 376 21.78 29.47 45.12
CA TYR A 376 22.58 29.24 43.92
C TYR A 376 23.13 27.82 43.85
N PHE A 377 23.68 27.27 44.95
CA PHE A 377 24.11 25.87 45.01
C PHE A 377 22.95 24.88 44.81
N THR A 378 21.77 25.17 45.36
CA THR A 378 20.58 24.33 45.15
C THR A 378 20.12 24.35 43.69
N ARG A 379 20.20 25.51 43.02
CA ARG A 379 19.90 25.63 41.58
C ARG A 379 20.90 24.84 40.74
N TYR A 380 22.19 24.94 41.07
CA TYR A 380 23.25 24.16 40.42
C TYR A 380 23.02 22.65 40.58
N GLN A 381 22.80 22.15 41.80
CA GLN A 381 22.54 20.73 42.04
C GLN A 381 21.29 20.22 41.31
N LYS A 382 20.21 21.02 41.28
CA LYS A 382 19.01 20.69 40.49
C LYS A 382 19.30 20.62 39.00
N ALA A 383 20.06 21.57 38.46
CA ALA A 383 20.45 21.56 37.05
C ALA A 383 21.33 20.34 36.72
N LYS A 384 22.32 20.02 37.56
CA LYS A 384 23.19 18.84 37.38
C LYS A 384 22.41 17.52 37.37
N ASN A 385 21.47 17.35 38.30
CA ASN A 385 20.62 16.16 38.33
C ASN A 385 19.67 16.10 37.12
N ALA A 386 19.14 17.27 36.70
CA ALA A 386 18.33 17.36 35.49
C ALA A 386 19.11 16.97 34.24
N VAL A 387 20.40 17.33 34.12
CA VAL A 387 21.25 16.95 32.96
C VAL A 387 21.32 15.43 32.80
N ILE A 388 21.53 14.67 33.88
CA ILE A 388 21.61 13.20 33.82
C ILE A 388 20.29 12.62 33.34
N ALA A 389 19.18 13.03 33.96
CA ALA A 389 17.84 12.55 33.59
C ALA A 389 17.45 12.97 32.16
N VAL A 390 17.79 14.18 31.74
CA VAL A 390 17.54 14.70 30.39
C VAL A 390 18.34 13.91 29.35
N LYS A 391 19.63 13.63 29.59
CA LYS A 391 20.45 12.79 28.69
C LYS A 391 19.85 11.39 28.54
N GLU A 392 19.39 10.77 29.63
CA GLU A 392 18.72 9.47 29.56
C GLU A 392 17.40 9.54 28.77
N GLN A 393 16.61 10.61 28.95
CA GLN A 393 15.37 10.82 28.20
C GLN A 393 15.60 11.11 26.72
N ILE A 394 16.66 11.83 26.36
CA ILE A 394 17.07 12.05 24.97
C ILE A 394 17.41 10.71 24.33
N LYS A 395 18.25 9.90 24.99
CA LYS A 395 18.62 8.57 24.48
C LYS A 395 17.39 7.69 24.23
N LYS A 396 16.45 7.62 25.18
CA LYS A 396 15.20 6.85 25.02
C LYS A 396 14.33 7.38 23.87
N ALA A 397 14.23 8.70 23.72
CA ALA A 397 13.46 9.31 22.64
C ALA A 397 14.12 9.10 21.26
N GLU A 398 15.45 9.11 21.18
CA GLU A 398 16.21 8.80 19.96
C GLU A 398 16.06 7.33 19.56
N GLU A 399 16.14 6.41 20.52
CA GLU A 399 15.84 4.97 20.31
C GLU A 399 14.40 4.75 19.82
N GLU A 400 13.44 5.48 20.39
CA GLU A 400 12.04 5.39 20.00
C GLU A 400 11.76 5.99 18.62
N ALA A 401 12.37 7.13 18.28
CA ALA A 401 12.29 7.72 16.95
C ALA A 401 12.92 6.80 15.89
N SER A 402 14.07 6.18 16.18
CA SER A 402 14.71 5.20 15.30
C SER A 402 13.83 3.96 15.10
N TYR A 403 13.19 3.48 16.17
CA TYR A 403 12.21 2.40 16.07
C TYR A 403 11.03 2.76 15.14
N PHE A 404 10.42 3.93 15.29
CA PHE A 404 9.34 4.35 14.40
C PHE A 404 9.81 4.58 12.94
N ASP A 405 11.05 5.02 12.73
CA ASP A 405 11.64 5.13 11.39
C ASP A 405 11.78 3.73 10.73
N SER A 406 12.23 2.73 11.50
CA SER A 406 12.29 1.34 11.02
C SER A 406 10.90 0.78 10.70
N LEU A 407 9.90 1.10 11.53
CA LEU A 407 8.53 0.62 11.34
C LEU A 407 7.89 1.24 10.09
N LEU A 408 8.18 2.51 9.81
CA LEU A 408 7.72 3.20 8.60
C LEU A 408 8.26 2.51 7.34
N GLN A 409 9.55 2.14 7.34
CA GLN A 409 10.18 1.40 6.24
C GLN A 409 9.57 0.01 6.03
N GLN A 410 9.25 -0.69 7.12
CA GLN A 410 8.55 -1.98 7.03
C GLN A 410 7.17 -1.81 6.41
N VAL A 411 6.42 -0.78 6.81
CA VAL A 411 5.09 -0.48 6.25
C VAL A 411 5.13 -0.17 4.75
N GLU A 412 6.18 0.48 4.25
CA GLU A 412 6.33 0.78 2.81
C GLU A 412 6.51 -0.47 1.93
N THR A 413 7.11 -1.52 2.48
CA THR A 413 7.44 -2.76 1.74
C THR A 413 6.57 -3.96 2.15
N ALA A 414 5.72 -3.78 3.16
CA ALA A 414 4.83 -4.78 3.73
C ALA A 414 3.77 -5.27 2.75
N SER A 415 3.47 -6.57 2.82
CA SER A 415 2.25 -7.15 2.28
C SER A 415 1.05 -6.86 3.20
N THR A 416 -0.16 -7.19 2.75
CA THR A 416 -1.38 -7.03 3.57
C THR A 416 -1.33 -7.82 4.88
N ARG A 417 -0.66 -8.98 4.90
CA ARG A 417 -0.43 -9.77 6.11
C ARG A 417 0.56 -9.10 7.05
N ASP A 418 1.67 -8.61 6.51
CA ASP A 418 2.72 -7.95 7.31
C ASP A 418 2.16 -6.72 8.04
N ILE A 419 1.25 -5.95 7.41
CA ILE A 419 0.56 -4.82 8.07
C ILE A 419 -0.23 -5.28 9.30
N ALA A 420 -0.89 -6.45 9.24
CA ALA A 420 -1.65 -6.97 10.37
C ALA A 420 -0.72 -7.33 11.53
N GLU A 421 0.42 -7.97 11.24
CA GLU A 421 1.43 -8.32 12.25
C GLU A 421 2.08 -7.08 12.88
N ILE A 422 2.40 -6.05 12.08
CA ILE A 422 2.91 -4.74 12.57
C ILE A 422 1.86 -4.07 13.47
N ARG A 423 0.57 -4.14 13.11
CA ARG A 423 -0.50 -3.57 13.94
C ARG A 423 -0.59 -4.29 15.29
N GLU A 424 -0.49 -5.62 15.29
CA GLU A 424 -0.44 -6.40 16.53
C GLU A 424 0.77 -6.06 17.39
N GLU A 425 1.96 -5.88 16.79
CA GLU A 425 3.16 -5.42 17.50
C GLU A 425 2.94 -4.09 18.22
N LEU A 426 2.30 -3.12 17.56
CA LEU A 426 2.00 -1.83 18.18
C LEU A 426 0.93 -1.91 19.28
N VAL A 427 0.00 -2.87 19.18
CA VAL A 427 -0.97 -3.14 20.25
C VAL A 427 -0.28 -3.79 21.45
N GLU A 428 0.59 -4.77 21.22
CA GLU A 428 1.40 -5.43 22.26
C GLU A 428 2.36 -4.45 22.94
N GLY A 429 2.94 -3.53 22.17
CA GLY A 429 3.78 -2.44 22.67
C GLY A 429 3.02 -1.33 23.41
N GLY A 430 1.68 -1.38 23.44
CA GLY A 430 0.83 -0.40 24.13
C GLY A 430 0.71 0.95 23.41
N TYR A 431 1.21 1.07 22.18
CA TYR A 431 1.11 2.27 21.36
C TYR A 431 -0.31 2.49 20.82
N ILE A 432 -0.99 1.40 20.45
CA ILE A 432 -2.35 1.42 19.92
C ILE A 432 -3.28 0.69 20.89
N ARG A 433 -4.41 1.33 21.23
CA ARG A 433 -5.47 0.64 21.98
C ARG A 433 -6.16 -0.39 21.10
N GLU A 434 -6.25 -1.62 21.59
CA GLU A 434 -7.01 -2.68 20.94
C GLU A 434 -8.48 -2.25 20.80
N ARG A 435 -8.95 -2.04 19.56
CA ARG A 435 -10.38 -1.89 19.32
C ARG A 435 -11.02 -3.24 19.65
N GLN A 436 -11.68 -3.34 20.79
CA GLN A 436 -12.37 -4.56 21.21
C GLN A 436 -13.27 -5.07 20.08
N LYS A 437 -12.83 -6.13 19.40
CA LYS A 437 -13.73 -6.97 18.62
C LYS A 437 -14.58 -7.74 19.61
N ARG A 438 -15.87 -7.40 19.69
CA ARG A 438 -16.88 -8.23 20.38
C ARG A 438 -16.82 -9.63 19.75
N GLY A 439 -16.32 -10.61 20.49
CA GLY A 439 -16.64 -12.03 20.26
C GLY A 439 -15.57 -12.95 19.65
N SER A 440 -14.39 -12.49 19.23
CA SER A 440 -13.35 -13.44 18.75
C SER A 440 -12.46 -13.90 19.91
N LYS A 441 -12.49 -15.21 20.22
CA LYS A 441 -11.44 -15.87 21.02
C LYS A 441 -10.07 -15.40 20.52
N LYS A 442 -9.17 -14.98 21.42
CA LYS A 442 -7.76 -14.71 21.10
C LYS A 442 -7.26 -15.84 20.21
N GLN A 443 -7.00 -15.56 18.93
CA GLN A 443 -6.31 -16.53 18.08
C GLN A 443 -4.97 -16.79 18.74
N GLN A 444 -4.80 -18.01 19.24
CA GLN A 444 -3.54 -18.47 19.82
C GLN A 444 -2.43 -18.23 18.81
N ASN A 445 -1.36 -17.55 19.24
CA ASN A 445 -0.03 -17.44 18.62
C ASN A 445 0.12 -18.20 17.29
N LEU A 446 -0.37 -17.61 16.20
CA LEU A 446 -0.05 -18.10 14.86
C LEU A 446 1.45 -17.89 14.67
N LYS A 447 2.18 -18.93 14.27
CA LYS A 447 3.59 -18.80 13.91
C LYS A 447 3.68 -17.80 12.75
N PRO A 448 4.57 -16.80 12.81
CA PRO A 448 4.75 -15.87 11.70
C PRO A 448 5.09 -16.64 10.43
N VAL A 449 4.42 -16.31 9.33
CA VAL A 449 4.72 -16.88 8.02
C VAL A 449 5.83 -16.04 7.41
N LEU A 450 6.90 -16.70 6.99
CA LEU A 450 8.05 -16.05 6.37
C LEU A 450 7.98 -16.19 4.86
N ASP A 451 8.51 -15.20 4.15
CA ASP A 451 8.65 -15.29 2.70
C ASP A 451 9.82 -16.23 2.36
N ARG A 452 9.55 -17.13 1.40
CA ARG A 452 10.51 -18.12 0.92
C ARG A 452 10.97 -17.75 -0.48
N TYR A 453 12.28 -17.79 -0.66
CA TYR A 453 12.97 -17.58 -1.91
C TYR A 453 13.86 -18.79 -2.18
N THR A 454 14.17 -19.02 -3.45
CA THR A 454 15.09 -20.09 -3.85
C THR A 454 16.21 -19.45 -4.67
N SER A 455 17.43 -19.63 -4.18
CA SER A 455 18.66 -19.23 -4.87
C SER A 455 18.78 -19.97 -6.21
N THR A 456 19.58 -19.44 -7.13
CA THR A 456 19.85 -20.09 -8.43
C THR A 456 20.41 -21.50 -8.32
N ASP A 457 21.08 -21.83 -7.21
CA ASP A 457 21.60 -23.16 -6.90
C ASP A 457 20.59 -24.10 -6.21
N GLY A 458 19.36 -23.64 -5.99
CA GLY A 458 18.29 -24.36 -5.30
C GLY A 458 18.26 -24.19 -3.78
N THR A 459 19.20 -23.43 -3.20
CA THR A 459 19.25 -23.20 -1.74
C THR A 459 18.07 -22.33 -1.30
N GLU A 460 17.42 -22.72 -0.20
CA GLU A 460 16.30 -21.97 0.38
C GLU A 460 16.80 -20.72 1.14
N ILE A 461 16.18 -19.57 0.86
CA ILE A 461 16.42 -18.30 1.54
C ILE A 461 15.11 -17.86 2.20
N LEU A 462 15.16 -17.52 3.49
CA LEU A 462 14.02 -17.03 4.26
C LEU A 462 14.19 -15.54 4.56
N VAL A 463 13.11 -14.76 4.39
CA VAL A 463 13.10 -13.32 4.64
C VAL A 463 12.01 -12.97 5.65
N GLY A 464 12.38 -12.27 6.72
CA GLY A 464 11.44 -11.63 7.64
C GLY A 464 11.27 -10.15 7.28
N LYS A 465 10.03 -9.72 7.02
CA LYS A 465 9.73 -8.35 6.57
C LYS A 465 9.32 -7.39 7.68
N ASN A 466 9.02 -7.92 8.86
CA ASN A 466 8.67 -7.12 10.04
C ASN A 466 9.41 -7.61 11.28
N ASN A 467 9.36 -6.83 12.36
CA ASN A 467 10.11 -7.14 13.59
C ASN A 467 9.69 -8.47 14.24
N LYS A 468 8.40 -8.85 14.19
CA LYS A 468 7.90 -10.13 14.72
C LYS A 468 8.44 -11.32 13.93
N GLN A 469 8.43 -11.22 12.60
CA GLN A 469 9.01 -12.21 11.68
C GLN A 469 10.53 -12.30 11.86
N ASN A 470 11.22 -11.17 11.97
CA ASN A 470 12.66 -11.11 12.21
C ASN A 470 13.04 -11.80 13.52
N ASP A 471 12.31 -11.51 14.60
CA ASP A 471 12.53 -12.13 15.91
C ASP A 471 12.29 -13.64 15.87
N TYR A 472 11.22 -14.08 15.18
CA TYR A 472 10.93 -15.50 14.98
C TYR A 472 11.98 -16.20 14.11
N LEU A 473 12.36 -15.60 12.98
CA LEU A 473 13.33 -16.13 12.04
C LEU A 473 14.69 -16.31 12.72
N THR A 474 15.23 -15.24 13.31
CA THR A 474 16.58 -15.26 13.90
C THR A 474 16.65 -16.07 15.19
N ASN A 475 15.68 -15.93 16.09
CA ASN A 475 15.80 -16.50 17.45
C ASN A 475 15.09 -17.85 17.65
N LYS A 476 14.18 -18.26 16.75
CA LYS A 476 13.40 -19.50 16.91
C LYS A 476 13.53 -20.49 15.76
N LEU A 477 13.56 -20.02 14.51
CA LEU A 477 13.52 -20.89 13.34
C LEU A 477 14.92 -21.25 12.80
N ALA A 478 15.81 -20.27 12.74
CA ALA A 478 17.14 -20.44 12.16
C ALA A 478 18.02 -21.36 13.02
N ALA A 479 18.79 -22.22 12.35
CA ALA A 479 19.80 -23.03 13.02
C ALA A 479 21.05 -22.19 13.30
N ARG A 480 21.84 -22.58 14.32
CA ARG A 480 22.98 -21.79 14.82
C ARG A 480 24.11 -21.62 13.79
N ASP A 481 24.22 -22.55 12.86
CA ASP A 481 25.23 -22.65 11.82
C ASP A 481 24.76 -22.10 10.46
N GLU A 482 23.52 -21.62 10.36
CA GLU A 482 23.02 -20.93 9.18
C GLU A 482 23.56 -19.49 9.11
N ILE A 483 23.60 -18.94 7.90
CA ILE A 483 24.06 -17.57 7.64
C ILE A 483 22.90 -16.59 7.73
N TRP A 484 23.05 -15.59 8.58
CA TRP A 484 22.17 -14.45 8.74
C TRP A 484 22.77 -13.22 8.05
N LEU A 485 21.92 -12.43 7.39
CA LEU A 485 22.27 -11.21 6.68
C LEU A 485 21.36 -10.05 7.08
N HIS A 486 21.93 -8.85 7.13
CA HIS A 486 21.21 -7.59 7.39
C HIS A 486 22.00 -6.39 6.85
N THR A 487 21.31 -5.32 6.49
CA THR A 487 21.96 -4.10 5.99
C THR A 487 22.73 -3.37 7.09
N LYS A 488 23.99 -3.04 6.82
CA LYS A 488 24.88 -2.41 7.80
C LYS A 488 24.40 -1.01 8.18
N ASP A 489 24.17 -0.78 9.47
CA ASP A 489 23.74 0.51 10.06
C ASP A 489 22.45 1.09 9.44
N ILE A 490 21.69 0.28 8.72
CA ILE A 490 20.49 0.68 7.98
C ILE A 490 19.34 -0.22 8.40
N PRO A 491 18.16 0.34 8.74
CA PRO A 491 16.98 -0.47 8.98
C PRO A 491 16.60 -1.31 7.75
N GLY A 492 16.34 -2.59 8.00
CA GLY A 492 16.04 -3.56 6.95
C GLY A 492 15.62 -4.92 7.49
N SER A 493 15.28 -5.80 6.57
CA SER A 493 14.79 -7.16 6.84
C SER A 493 15.91 -8.10 7.28
N HIS A 494 15.59 -9.08 8.15
CA HIS A 494 16.52 -10.17 8.43
C HIS A 494 16.38 -11.24 7.36
N VAL A 495 17.51 -11.65 6.78
CA VAL A 495 17.56 -12.72 5.77
C VAL A 495 18.39 -13.87 6.32
N VAL A 496 17.91 -15.10 6.17
CA VAL A 496 18.64 -16.31 6.57
C VAL A 496 18.73 -17.27 5.40
N ILE A 497 19.94 -17.71 5.09
CA ILE A 497 20.19 -18.78 4.12
C ILE A 497 20.14 -20.11 4.85
N ARG A 498 19.30 -21.04 4.39
CA ARG A 498 19.12 -22.38 4.98
C ARG A 498 20.23 -23.34 4.56
N SER A 499 21.47 -22.91 4.69
CA SER A 499 22.68 -23.68 4.42
C SER A 499 23.80 -23.28 5.38
N LYS A 500 24.69 -24.23 5.70
CA LYS A 500 25.86 -24.03 6.56
C LYS A 500 27.03 -23.40 5.81
N GLU A 501 27.17 -23.77 4.54
CA GLU A 501 28.24 -23.33 3.64
C GLU A 501 27.58 -22.92 2.31
N PRO A 502 26.94 -21.73 2.27
CA PRO A 502 26.33 -21.25 1.04
C PRO A 502 27.40 -20.85 0.02
N ALA A 503 27.10 -21.04 -1.27
CA ALA A 503 27.94 -20.53 -2.34
C ALA A 503 27.99 -19.00 -2.31
N GLU A 504 29.08 -18.41 -2.81
CA GLU A 504 29.23 -16.94 -2.87
C GLU A 504 28.08 -16.27 -3.61
N ASN A 505 27.58 -16.89 -4.68
CA ASN A 505 26.43 -16.37 -5.44
C ASN A 505 25.15 -16.32 -4.59
N THR A 506 24.89 -17.34 -3.78
CA THR A 506 23.74 -17.37 -2.85
C THR A 506 23.84 -16.28 -1.80
N ILE A 507 25.06 -15.97 -1.32
CA ILE A 507 25.29 -14.85 -0.38
C ILE A 507 24.95 -13.52 -1.07
N LEU A 508 25.36 -13.32 -2.32
CA LEU A 508 25.07 -12.10 -3.09
C LEU A 508 23.56 -11.95 -3.39
N GLU A 509 22.89 -13.04 -3.74
CA GLU A 509 21.44 -13.08 -3.97
C GLU A 509 20.66 -12.77 -2.68
N ALA A 510 21.06 -13.38 -1.55
CA ALA A 510 20.48 -13.12 -0.24
C ALA A 510 20.76 -11.69 0.24
N ALA A 511 21.96 -11.16 -0.03
CA ALA A 511 22.32 -9.78 0.29
C ALA A 511 21.49 -8.79 -0.56
N SER A 512 21.24 -9.12 -1.83
CA SER A 512 20.36 -8.33 -2.70
C SER A 512 18.93 -8.30 -2.16
N LEU A 513 18.42 -9.41 -1.63
CA LEU A 513 17.13 -9.45 -0.93
C LEU A 513 17.13 -8.57 0.32
N ALA A 514 18.19 -8.63 1.15
CA ALA A 514 18.31 -7.79 2.35
C ALA A 514 18.34 -6.30 2.00
N ALA A 515 19.10 -5.92 0.98
CA ALA A 515 19.18 -4.54 0.49
C ALA A 515 17.84 -4.07 -0.11
N TYR A 516 17.17 -4.91 -0.88
CA TYR A 516 15.87 -4.58 -1.48
C TYR A 516 14.77 -4.36 -0.43
N PHE A 517 14.74 -5.15 0.64
CA PHE A 517 13.81 -4.98 1.76
C PHE A 517 14.39 -4.11 2.90
N SER A 518 15.23 -3.13 2.55
CA SER A 518 15.79 -2.12 3.47
C SER A 518 15.41 -0.70 3.07
N LYS A 519 15.78 0.27 3.90
CA LYS A 519 15.68 1.70 3.58
C LYS A 519 16.52 2.10 2.36
N ALA A 520 17.57 1.34 2.05
CA ALA A 520 18.50 1.61 0.95
C ALA A 520 18.09 0.98 -0.39
N ARG A 521 16.82 0.58 -0.57
CA ARG A 521 16.31 -0.06 -1.80
C ARG A 521 16.59 0.73 -3.09
N ASN A 522 16.59 2.05 -3.04
CA ASN A 522 16.84 2.90 -4.22
C ASN A 522 18.30 3.37 -4.32
N SER A 523 19.18 2.85 -3.47
CA SER A 523 20.60 3.19 -3.44
C SER A 523 21.40 2.18 -4.23
N SER A 524 22.44 2.63 -4.92
CA SER A 524 23.45 1.74 -5.50
C SER A 524 24.49 1.35 -4.46
N SER A 525 25.05 0.13 -4.57
CA SER A 525 26.15 -0.35 -3.72
C SER A 525 25.86 -0.28 -2.21
N VAL A 526 24.77 -0.93 -1.78
CA VAL A 526 24.34 -1.04 -0.37
C VAL A 526 25.24 -2.02 0.39
N PRO A 527 25.81 -1.64 1.55
CA PRO A 527 26.56 -2.55 2.41
C PRO A 527 25.63 -3.50 3.17
N VAL A 528 25.88 -4.80 3.06
CA VAL A 528 25.15 -5.86 3.75
C VAL A 528 26.13 -6.69 4.57
N ASP A 529 25.89 -6.76 5.87
CA ASP A 529 26.64 -7.60 6.79
C ASP A 529 26.04 -9.01 6.81
N PHE A 530 26.91 -10.02 6.89
CA PHE A 530 26.51 -11.40 7.11
C PHE A 530 27.41 -12.07 8.15
N THR A 531 26.81 -12.95 8.96
CA THR A 531 27.50 -13.76 9.98
C THR A 531 26.68 -15.03 10.26
N GLN A 532 27.21 -15.96 11.04
CA GLN A 532 26.43 -17.11 11.48
C GLN A 532 25.43 -16.71 12.56
N VAL A 533 24.24 -17.32 12.56
CA VAL A 533 23.14 -17.01 13.50
C VAL A 533 23.59 -17.11 14.96
N ARG A 534 24.54 -17.99 15.31
CA ARG A 534 25.11 -18.09 16.68
C ARG A 534 25.77 -16.80 17.20
N HIS A 535 26.20 -15.93 16.31
CA HIS A 535 26.82 -14.64 16.61
C HIS A 535 25.79 -13.52 16.78
N VAL A 536 24.52 -13.78 16.44
CA VAL A 536 23.43 -12.83 16.56
C VAL A 536 22.71 -13.05 17.88
N LYS A 537 22.53 -11.98 18.66
CA LYS A 537 21.89 -12.03 19.98
C LYS A 537 20.90 -10.89 20.17
N LYS A 538 19.78 -11.18 20.83
CA LYS A 538 18.82 -10.18 21.29
C LYS A 538 19.10 -9.79 22.74
N PRO A 539 19.42 -8.53 23.05
CA PRO A 539 19.56 -8.06 24.42
C PRO A 539 18.25 -8.18 25.22
N SER A 540 18.34 -8.50 26.51
CA SER A 540 17.17 -8.61 27.37
C SER A 540 16.45 -7.27 27.51
N GLY A 541 15.14 -7.25 27.28
CA GLY A 541 14.32 -6.03 27.35
C GLY A 541 14.38 -5.14 26.10
N ALA A 542 15.14 -5.51 25.07
CA ALA A 542 15.13 -4.80 23.79
C ALA A 542 13.80 -5.01 23.04
N LYS A 543 13.45 -4.04 22.19
CA LYS A 543 12.27 -4.14 21.31
C LYS A 543 12.41 -5.33 20.35
N PRO A 544 11.29 -5.93 19.89
CA PRO A 544 11.31 -6.95 18.83
C PRO A 544 12.11 -6.47 17.61
N GLY A 545 12.81 -7.39 16.94
CA GLY A 545 13.66 -7.08 15.78
C GLY A 545 15.04 -6.50 16.12
N PHE A 546 15.27 -5.95 17.32
CA PHE A 546 16.59 -5.44 17.70
C PHE A 546 17.56 -6.58 18.01
N VAL A 547 18.67 -6.63 17.27
CA VAL A 547 19.74 -7.62 17.44
C VAL A 547 21.10 -6.93 17.47
N ILE A 548 22.01 -7.52 18.23
CA ILE A 548 23.44 -7.23 18.18
C ILE A 548 24.16 -8.43 17.57
N TYR A 549 25.21 -8.19 16.81
CA TYR A 549 25.96 -9.24 16.13
C TYR A 549 27.46 -8.95 16.12
N ASP A 550 28.25 -10.03 16.02
CA ASP A 550 29.71 -9.97 15.93
C ASP A 550 30.22 -10.92 14.81
N HIS A 551 31.54 -10.87 14.55
CA HIS A 551 32.22 -11.71 13.55
C HIS A 551 31.64 -11.61 12.13
N GLN A 552 31.14 -10.43 11.76
CA GLN A 552 30.52 -10.19 10.47
C GLN A 552 31.53 -9.92 9.35
N GLN A 553 31.10 -10.25 8.14
CA GLN A 553 31.73 -9.82 6.90
C GLN A 553 30.74 -8.94 6.12
N THR A 554 31.23 -8.01 5.31
CA THR A 554 30.39 -7.08 4.57
C THR A 554 30.55 -7.30 3.07
N VAL A 555 29.43 -7.41 2.36
CA VAL A 555 29.36 -7.40 0.89
C VAL A 555 28.62 -6.15 0.42
N TYR A 556 28.90 -5.72 -0.81
CA TYR A 556 28.23 -4.58 -1.44
C TYR A 556 27.38 -5.07 -2.60
N VAL A 557 26.10 -4.73 -2.59
CA VAL A 557 25.14 -5.18 -3.61
C VAL A 557 24.31 -4.00 -4.10
N THR A 558 23.85 -4.07 -5.35
CA THR A 558 22.87 -3.13 -5.87
C THR A 558 21.52 -3.84 -5.93
N PRO A 559 20.50 -3.36 -5.19
CA PRO A 559 19.17 -3.98 -5.19
C PRO A 559 18.55 -3.86 -6.59
N ASP A 560 18.09 -4.99 -7.13
CA ASP A 560 17.43 -5.08 -8.42
C ASP A 560 16.10 -5.84 -8.29
N GLU A 561 15.03 -5.26 -8.83
CA GLU A 561 13.67 -5.81 -8.75
C GLU A 561 13.50 -7.07 -9.61
N GLU A 562 14.21 -7.17 -10.74
CA GLU A 562 14.15 -8.37 -11.60
C GLU A 562 14.75 -9.58 -10.90
N THR A 563 15.88 -9.41 -10.22
CA THR A 563 16.52 -10.45 -9.40
C THR A 563 15.61 -10.93 -8.26
N VAL A 564 14.92 -10.03 -7.56
CA VAL A 564 13.99 -10.44 -6.49
C VAL A 564 12.80 -11.23 -7.04
N LEU A 565 12.30 -10.87 -8.22
CA LEU A 565 11.20 -11.57 -8.87
C LEU A 565 11.62 -12.96 -9.38
N SER A 566 12.83 -13.13 -9.89
CA SER A 566 13.32 -14.42 -10.38
C SER A 566 13.54 -15.45 -9.26
N LEU A 567 13.99 -14.99 -8.09
CA LEU A 567 14.21 -15.82 -6.89
C LEU A 567 12.92 -16.22 -6.17
N LYS A 568 11.80 -15.57 -6.49
CA LYS A 568 10.51 -15.82 -5.84
C LYS A 568 9.89 -17.08 -6.43
N GLN A 569 9.71 -18.13 -5.61
CA GLN A 569 9.03 -19.35 -6.05
C GLN A 569 7.64 -19.00 -6.59
N SER A 570 7.40 -19.37 -7.85
CA SER A 570 6.05 -19.45 -8.42
C SER A 570 5.35 -20.64 -7.77
N LEU A 571 4.56 -20.40 -6.72
CA LEU A 571 3.68 -21.41 -6.12
C LEU A 571 2.41 -21.62 -6.96
#